data_AF-A0A176S1Z3-F1
#
_entry.id   AF-A0A176S1Z3-F1
#
_cell.length_a   1.000
_cell.length_b   1.000
_cell.length_c   1.000
_cell.angle_alpha   90.00
_cell.angle_beta   90.00
_cell.angle_gamma   90.00
#
_symmetry.space_group_name_H-M   'P 1'
#
loop_
_entity.id
_entity.type
_entity.pdbx_description
1 polymer ?
#
loop_
_entity_poly.entity_id
_entity_poly.type
_entity_poly.pdbx_seq_one_letter_code
_entity_poly.pdbx_strand_id
1 'polypeptide(L)'
;MLWEDLSDKQILDIGCGAGGWLRTLQEWGGEPEHLHGIDLLEDRIAQAKKMSPQIDYQAISGWPIPFTDQSMDIVTANTVFSSILDPEARLGLAKEMNRVVRSNILIYDFRISHPKNPDTIGIRKNETK
;
A
#
# COMPACT_ATOMS: atom_id res chain seq x y z
N MET A 1 16.52 22.51 12.58
CA MET A 1 16.39 21.30 11.75
C MET A 1 14.89 21.03 11.66
N LEU A 2 14.26 21.55 10.61
CA LEU A 2 12.83 21.34 10.37
C LEU A 2 12.72 19.94 9.75
N TRP A 3 12.15 19.01 10.49
CA TRP A 3 11.73 17.73 9.92
C TRP A 3 10.54 18.03 9.01
N GLU A 4 10.52 17.46 7.80
CA GLU A 4 9.32 17.51 6.97
C GLU A 4 8.24 16.65 7.65
N ASP A 5 7.07 17.25 7.85
CA ASP A 5 5.89 16.60 8.40
C ASP A 5 5.08 15.93 7.27
N LEU A 6 4.21 14.98 7.61
CA LEU A 6 3.38 14.24 6.66
C LEU A 6 2.05 14.94 6.34
N SER A 7 1.75 16.06 6.99
CA SER A 7 0.44 16.73 6.91
C SER A 7 0.01 17.14 5.50
N ASP A 8 0.96 17.47 4.62
CA ASP A 8 0.70 17.87 3.23
C ASP A 8 0.93 16.75 2.21
N LYS A 9 1.25 15.52 2.64
CA LYS A 9 1.64 14.42 1.75
C LYS A 9 0.44 13.58 1.35
N GLN A 10 0.27 13.36 0.05
CA GLN A 10 -0.67 12.37 -0.50
C GLN A 10 -0.08 10.97 -0.34
N ILE A 11 -0.69 10.11 0.48
CA ILE A 11 -0.15 8.79 0.80
C ILE A 11 -1.14 7.69 0.41
N LEU A 12 -0.66 6.73 -0.38
CA LEU A 12 -1.40 5.52 -0.74
C LEU A 12 -0.76 4.29 -0.09
N ASP A 13 -1.54 3.53 0.67
CA ASP A 13 -1.16 2.19 1.15
C ASP A 13 -1.89 1.10 0.35
N ILE A 14 -1.13 0.32 -0.41
CA ILE A 14 -1.65 -0.80 -1.19
C ILE A 14 -1.61 -2.06 -0.32
N GLY A 15 -2.71 -2.82 -0.32
CA GLY A 15 -2.90 -3.94 0.60
C GLY A 15 -3.04 -3.47 2.04
N CYS A 16 -3.79 -2.37 2.26
CA CYS A 16 -3.86 -1.69 3.55
C CYS A 16 -4.51 -2.52 4.67
N GLY A 17 -5.14 -3.64 4.33
CA GLY A 17 -5.89 -4.48 5.25
C GLY A 17 -6.92 -3.67 6.02
N ALA A 18 -6.92 -3.81 7.35
CA ALA A 18 -7.81 -3.08 8.24
C ALA A 18 -7.30 -1.65 8.58
N GLY A 19 -6.40 -1.07 7.76
CA GLY A 19 -5.92 0.31 7.87
C GLY A 19 -4.94 0.57 9.01
N GLY A 20 -4.26 -0.46 9.52
CA GLY A 20 -3.33 -0.32 10.65
C GLY A 20 -2.19 0.66 10.37
N TRP A 21 -1.55 0.51 9.21
CA TRP A 21 -0.43 1.35 8.82
C TRP A 21 -0.85 2.81 8.56
N LEU A 22 -1.98 3.02 7.88
CA LEU A 22 -2.52 4.36 7.65
C LEU A 22 -2.86 5.10 8.94
N ARG A 23 -3.39 4.42 9.96
CA ARG A 23 -3.59 5.05 11.29
C ARG A 23 -2.27 5.40 11.98
N THR A 24 -1.22 4.60 11.82
CA THR A 24 0.12 4.97 12.31
C THR A 24 0.66 6.20 11.58
N LEU A 25 0.49 6.29 10.26
CA LEU A 25 0.86 7.49 9.49
C LEU A 25 0.07 8.73 9.94
N GLN A 26 -1.21 8.55 10.26
CA GLN A 26 -2.03 9.60 10.87
C GLN A 26 -1.46 10.06 12.23
N GLU A 27 -1.08 9.12 13.11
CA GLU A 27 -0.42 9.44 14.39
C GLU A 27 0.92 10.17 14.21
N TRP A 28 1.57 9.99 13.07
CA TRP A 28 2.83 10.66 12.70
C TRP A 28 2.64 12.00 11.98
N GLY A 29 1.40 12.51 11.90
CA GLY A 29 1.10 13.83 11.35
C GLY A 29 0.44 13.81 9.97
N GLY A 30 0.17 12.64 9.38
CA GLY A 30 -0.57 12.54 8.13
C GLY A 30 -2.02 13.00 8.29
N GLU A 31 -2.44 13.97 7.48
CA GLU A 31 -3.84 14.43 7.49
C GLU A 31 -4.75 13.36 6.86
N PRO A 32 -5.85 12.94 7.51
CA PRO A 32 -6.61 11.79 7.06
C PRO A 32 -7.22 11.91 5.67
N GLU A 33 -7.54 13.13 5.26
CA GLU A 33 -8.01 13.47 3.91
C GLU A 33 -6.96 13.25 2.81
N HIS A 34 -5.68 13.11 3.18
CA HIS A 34 -4.57 12.79 2.27
C HIS A 34 -4.12 11.32 2.36
N LEU A 35 -4.81 10.52 3.18
CA LEU A 35 -4.52 9.10 3.37
C LEU A 35 -5.51 8.24 2.58
N HIS A 36 -4.96 7.34 1.77
CA HIS A 36 -5.72 6.45 0.90
C HIS A 36 -5.28 5.00 1.13
N GLY A 37 -6.26 4.11 1.31
CA GLY A 37 -6.03 2.67 1.48
C GLY A 37 -6.79 1.85 0.45
N ILE A 38 -6.10 0.92 -0.20
CA ILE A 38 -6.74 -0.06 -1.07
C ILE A 38 -6.42 -1.49 -0.64
N ASP A 39 -7.40 -2.37 -0.69
CA ASP A 39 -7.22 -3.80 -0.42
C ASP A 39 -8.23 -4.62 -1.22
N LEU A 40 -7.89 -5.87 -1.54
CA LEU A 40 -8.75 -6.83 -2.22
C LEU A 40 -9.89 -7.31 -1.30
N LEU A 41 -9.66 -7.39 0.00
CA LEU A 41 -10.56 -8.03 0.95
C LEU A 41 -11.58 -7.03 1.48
N GLU A 42 -12.81 -7.11 0.96
CA GLU A 42 -13.92 -6.22 1.33
C GLU A 42 -14.18 -6.18 2.84
N ASP A 43 -14.09 -7.32 3.54
CA ASP A 43 -14.28 -7.38 5.00
C ASP A 43 -13.24 -6.55 5.76
N ARG A 44 -11.99 -6.53 5.28
CA ARG A 44 -10.92 -5.72 5.87
C ARG A 44 -11.15 -4.23 5.63
N ILE A 45 -11.58 -3.86 4.43
CA ILE A 45 -11.97 -2.49 4.10
C ILE A 45 -13.16 -2.03 4.96
N ALA A 46 -14.17 -2.89 5.15
CA ALA A 46 -15.30 -2.59 6.02
C ALA A 46 -14.85 -2.37 7.47
N GLN A 47 -13.89 -3.15 7.97
CA GLN A 47 -13.28 -2.94 9.28
C GLN A 47 -12.48 -1.63 9.34
N ALA A 48 -11.67 -1.33 8.32
CA ALA A 48 -10.87 -0.10 8.26
C ALA A 48 -11.74 1.17 8.32
N LYS A 49 -12.84 1.18 7.56
CA LYS A 49 -13.84 2.26 7.57
C LYS A 49 -14.51 2.45 8.94
N LYS A 50 -14.76 1.37 9.68
CA LYS A 50 -15.31 1.46 11.04
C LYS A 50 -14.30 2.04 12.03
N MET A 51 -13.02 1.72 11.88
CA MET A 51 -11.97 2.13 12.83
C MET A 51 -11.47 3.55 12.58
N SER A 52 -11.50 4.02 11.34
CA SER A 52 -10.99 5.34 10.94
C SER A 52 -11.80 5.88 9.74
N PRO A 53 -13.06 6.30 9.96
CA PRO A 53 -13.97 6.69 8.88
C PRO A 53 -13.53 7.93 8.09
N GLN A 54 -12.59 8.70 8.60
CA GLN A 54 -12.03 9.90 7.98
C GLN A 54 -11.01 9.62 6.87
N ILE A 55 -10.49 8.39 6.79
CA ILE A 55 -9.50 7.96 5.78
C ILE A 55 -10.25 7.35 4.59
N ASP A 56 -9.79 7.62 3.37
CA ASP A 56 -10.35 7.01 2.17
C ASP A 56 -9.92 5.54 2.05
N TYR A 57 -10.90 4.63 2.02
CA TYR A 57 -10.66 3.19 1.87
C TYR A 57 -11.50 2.62 0.72
N GLN A 58 -10.86 1.87 -0.17
CA GLN A 58 -11.50 1.30 -1.35
C GLN A 58 -11.18 -0.20 -1.48
N ALA A 59 -12.22 -1.01 -1.71
CA ALA A 59 -12.02 -2.40 -2.07
C ALA A 59 -11.75 -2.46 -3.58
N ILE A 60 -10.56 -2.90 -3.96
CA ILE A 60 -10.12 -2.90 -5.36
C ILE A 60 -9.55 -4.27 -5.72
N SER A 61 -10.03 -4.81 -6.83
CA SER A 61 -9.46 -6.00 -7.44
C SER A 61 -8.85 -5.65 -8.80
N GLY A 62 -7.62 -6.08 -9.02
CA GLY A 62 -6.94 -5.93 -10.30
C GLY A 62 -6.34 -4.54 -10.56
N TRP A 63 -5.97 -4.33 -11.81
CA TRP A 63 -5.23 -3.18 -12.32
C TRP A 63 -5.91 -2.66 -13.60
N PRO A 64 -5.84 -1.35 -13.92
CA PRO A 64 -5.13 -0.30 -13.19
C PRO A 64 -5.88 0.15 -11.92
N ILE A 65 -5.14 0.70 -10.95
CA ILE A 65 -5.73 1.32 -9.76
C ILE A 65 -6.25 2.74 -10.09
N PRO A 66 -7.31 3.21 -9.42
CA PRO A 66 -8.07 4.41 -9.78
C PRO A 66 -7.40 5.72 -9.30
N PHE A 67 -6.08 5.80 -9.46
CA PHE A 67 -5.30 7.00 -9.16
C PHE A 67 -4.60 7.47 -10.42
N THR A 68 -4.51 8.78 -10.60
CA THR A 68 -3.84 9.36 -11.77
C THR A 68 -2.32 9.27 -11.64
N ASP A 69 -1.62 9.44 -12.75
CA ASP A 69 -0.16 9.41 -12.77
C ASP A 69 0.42 10.47 -11.82
N GLN A 70 1.45 10.09 -11.07
CA GLN A 70 2.19 10.96 -10.13
C GLN A 70 1.29 11.74 -9.14
N SER A 71 0.15 11.15 -8.74
CA SER A 71 -0.79 11.77 -7.79
C SER A 71 -0.36 11.62 -6.33
N MET A 72 0.43 10.59 -6.00
CA MET A 72 0.81 10.22 -4.64
C MET A 72 2.24 10.62 -4.32
N ASP A 73 2.48 11.34 -3.23
CA ASP A 73 3.85 11.64 -2.77
C ASP A 73 4.54 10.38 -2.25
N ILE A 74 3.79 9.52 -1.56
CA ILE A 74 4.29 8.29 -0.95
C ILE A 74 3.35 7.14 -1.31
N VAL A 75 3.93 6.03 -1.80
CA VAL A 75 3.19 4.78 -2.01
C VAL A 75 3.82 3.68 -1.15
N THR A 76 3.02 3.01 -0.33
CA THR A 76 3.46 1.93 0.56
C THR A 76 2.83 0.60 0.19
N ALA A 77 3.57 -0.49 0.43
CA ALA A 77 3.05 -1.84 0.38
C ALA A 77 3.72 -2.70 1.46
N ASN A 78 2.91 -3.24 2.37
CA ASN A 78 3.38 -4.02 3.52
C ASN A 78 2.91 -5.48 3.39
N THR A 79 3.83 -6.41 3.16
CA THR A 79 3.59 -7.86 3.01
C THR A 79 2.61 -8.21 1.88
N VAL A 80 2.57 -7.38 0.84
CA VAL A 80 1.69 -7.54 -0.32
C VAL A 80 2.33 -8.41 -1.39
N PHE A 81 3.58 -8.12 -1.76
CA PHE A 81 4.24 -8.82 -2.87
C PHE A 81 4.46 -10.29 -2.53
N SER A 82 4.84 -10.62 -1.29
CA SER A 82 4.96 -12.04 -0.90
C SER A 82 3.65 -12.80 -1.04
N SER A 83 2.51 -12.12 -0.86
CA SER A 83 1.17 -12.70 -0.89
C SER A 83 0.61 -12.84 -2.31
N ILE A 84 1.29 -12.26 -3.31
CA ILE A 84 0.94 -12.40 -4.73
C ILE A 84 1.84 -13.47 -5.32
N LEU A 85 1.31 -14.69 -5.50
CA LEU A 85 2.06 -15.82 -6.02
C LEU A 85 2.37 -15.70 -7.52
N ASP A 86 1.51 -15.02 -8.27
CA ASP A 86 1.68 -14.78 -9.70
C ASP A 86 2.74 -13.68 -9.99
N PRO A 87 3.86 -13.99 -10.68
CA PRO A 87 4.87 -12.99 -11.03
C PRO A 87 4.37 -11.87 -11.93
N GLU A 88 3.42 -12.13 -12.84
CA GLU A 88 2.89 -11.09 -13.72
C GLU A 88 2.02 -10.11 -12.94
N ALA A 89 1.23 -10.61 -11.98
CA ALA A 89 0.49 -9.76 -11.06
C ALA A 89 1.40 -8.90 -10.17
N ARG A 90 2.54 -9.45 -9.69
CA ARG A 90 3.56 -8.66 -8.97
C ARG A 90 4.16 -7.55 -9.83
N LEU A 91 4.49 -7.86 -11.09
CA LEU A 91 5.00 -6.86 -12.03
C LEU A 91 3.94 -5.79 -12.36
N GLY A 92 2.67 -6.18 -12.49
CA GLY A 92 1.54 -5.27 -12.64
C GLY A 92 1.42 -4.29 -11.47
N LEU A 93 1.48 -4.80 -10.24
CA LEU A 93 1.51 -3.99 -9.03
C LEU A 93 2.70 -3.01 -9.03
N ALA A 94 3.90 -3.49 -9.31
CA ALA A 94 5.10 -2.65 -9.33
C ALA A 94 4.97 -1.51 -10.37
N LYS A 95 4.44 -1.79 -11.56
CA LYS A 95 4.19 -0.78 -12.59
C LYS A 95 3.19 0.27 -12.13
N GLU A 96 2.10 -0.16 -11.49
CA GLU A 96 1.08 0.76 -11.00
C GLU A 96 1.58 1.62 -9.83
N MET A 97 2.36 1.05 -8.89
CA MET A 97 3.05 1.82 -7.86
C MET A 97 3.95 2.89 -8.46
N ASN A 98 4.76 2.55 -9.46
CA ASN A 98 5.61 3.51 -10.17
C ASN A 98 4.82 4.56 -10.94
N ARG A 99 3.67 4.21 -11.52
CA ARG A 99 2.83 5.13 -12.28
C ARG A 99 2.24 6.21 -11.38
N VAL A 100 1.73 5.84 -10.22
CA VAL A 100 0.99 6.76 -9.33
C VAL A 100 1.90 7.54 -8.38
N VAL A 101 3.12 7.05 -8.11
CA VAL A 101 4.07 7.74 -7.22
C VAL A 101 4.72 8.95 -7.88
N ARG A 102 4.89 10.01 -7.10
CA ARG A 102 5.65 11.22 -7.44
C ARG A 102 7.08 11.16 -6.90
N SER A 103 7.23 10.73 -5.63
CA SER A 103 8.49 10.89 -4.90
C SER A 103 9.02 9.58 -4.29
N ASN A 104 8.26 8.91 -3.43
CA ASN A 104 8.79 7.81 -2.61
C ASN A 104 7.95 6.54 -2.65
N ILE A 105 8.58 5.39 -2.87
CA ILE A 105 7.98 4.06 -2.69
C ILE A 105 8.62 3.39 -1.47
N LEU A 106 7.78 2.87 -0.56
CA LEU A 106 8.20 2.03 0.56
C LEU A 106 7.60 0.63 0.42
N ILE A 107 8.46 -0.38 0.38
CA ILE A 107 8.03 -1.79 0.34
C ILE A 107 8.68 -2.51 1.52
N TYR A 108 7.83 -3.06 2.39
CA TYR A 108 8.24 -3.93 3.50
C TYR A 108 7.69 -5.33 3.26
N ASP A 109 8.58 -6.31 3.07
CA ASP A 109 8.15 -7.63 2.61
C ASP A 109 9.17 -8.74 2.93
N PHE A 110 8.78 -10.00 2.75
CA PHE A 110 9.61 -11.16 3.03
C PHE A 110 10.66 -11.40 1.96
N ARG A 111 11.93 -11.54 2.36
CA ARG A 111 13.03 -11.93 1.46
C ARG A 111 13.19 -13.45 1.30
N ILE A 112 12.73 -14.22 2.28
CA ILE A 112 12.94 -15.67 2.37
C ILE A 112 11.56 -16.30 2.54
N SER A 113 11.22 -17.23 1.64
CA SER A 113 9.98 -17.99 1.76
C SER A 113 9.99 -18.82 3.03
N HIS A 114 8.89 -18.81 3.78
CA HIS A 114 8.73 -19.72 4.90
C HIS A 114 8.28 -21.09 4.38
N PRO A 115 9.04 -22.20 4.58
CA PRO A 115 8.75 -23.49 3.95
C PRO A 115 7.37 -24.08 4.27
N LYS A 116 6.76 -23.66 5.39
CA LYS A 116 5.44 -24.13 5.83
C LYS A 116 4.28 -23.20 5.48
N ASN A 117 4.53 -22.05 4.84
CA ASN A 117 3.49 -21.12 4.44
C ASN A 117 3.41 -21.05 2.90
N PRO A 118 2.53 -21.86 2.27
CA PRO A 118 2.40 -21.85 0.81
C PRO A 118 1.76 -20.56 0.28
N ASP A 119 1.10 -19.78 1.13
CA ASP A 119 0.41 -18.54 0.75
C ASP A 119 1.36 -17.35 0.60
N THR A 120 2.67 -17.56 0.83
CA THR A 120 3.68 -16.52 0.69
C THR A 120 4.96 -17.00 0.02
N ILE A 121 5.57 -16.14 -0.78
CA ILE A 121 6.89 -16.36 -1.37
C ILE A 121 7.86 -15.25 -0.97
N GLY A 122 9.16 -15.56 -0.88
CA GLY A 122 10.20 -14.55 -0.74
C GLY A 122 10.38 -13.76 -2.03
N ILE A 123 10.46 -12.44 -1.90
CA ILE A 123 10.55 -11.51 -3.03
C ILE A 123 11.98 -11.06 -3.31
N ARG A 124 12.28 -10.79 -4.58
CA ARG A 124 13.55 -10.23 -5.03
C ARG A 124 13.40 -8.75 -5.41
N LYS A 125 14.51 -8.00 -5.33
CA LYS A 125 14.53 -6.55 -5.61
C LYS A 125 14.12 -6.19 -7.04
N ASN A 126 14.27 -7.09 -8.01
CA ASN A 126 13.87 -6.86 -9.39
C ASN A 126 12.37 -7.07 -9.63
N GLU A 127 11.63 -7.62 -8.66
CA GLU A 127 10.18 -7.84 -8.74
C GLU A 127 9.37 -6.65 -8.17
N THR A 128 10.06 -5.61 -7.69
CA THR A 128 9.48 -4.43 -7.04
C THR A 128 9.85 -3.13 -7.77
N LYS A 129 10.12 -3.21 -9.07
CA LYS A 129 10.58 -2.10 -9.91
C LYS A 129 9.72 -1.97 -11.15
#